data_AF-A0A7S0VYH5-F1
#
_entry.id   AF-A0A7S0VYH5-F1
#
_cell.length_a   1.000
_cell.length_b   1.000
_cell.length_c   1.000
_cell.angle_alpha   90.00
_cell.angle_beta   90.00
_cell.angle_gamma   90.00
#
_symmetry.space_group_name_H-M   'P 1'
#
loop_
_entity.id
_entity.type
_entity.pdbx_description
1 polymer ?
#
loop_
_entity_poly.entity_id
_entity_poly.type
_entity_poly.pdbx_seq_one_letter_code
_entity_poly.pdbx_strand_id
1 'polypeptide(L)'
;HKWHDGSTATTVMIKDKKLVVANVGDSRTILCRLGQAVPLSSDHKPSRPDERDRIIAAGGTISTMGVLRVNGILATSRTIGDGSMKVKNYITCEPEMTHHDIQPGDEYVILA
;
A
#
# COMPACT_ATOMS: atom_id res chain seq x y z
N HIS A 1 -7.31 22.52 9.02
CA HIS A 1 -7.06 21.33 9.87
C HIS A 1 -5.84 20.59 9.34
N LYS A 2 -4.79 20.42 10.16
CA LYS A 2 -3.67 19.53 9.82
C LYS A 2 -4.00 18.16 10.42
N TRP A 3 -4.22 17.17 9.56
CA TRP A 3 -4.37 15.77 9.96
C TRP A 3 -2.98 15.25 10.28
N HIS A 4 -2.67 15.10 11.57
CA HIS A 4 -1.34 14.70 12.02
C HIS A 4 -1.14 13.19 11.99
N ASP A 5 -2.20 12.44 12.28
CA ASP A 5 -2.18 10.99 12.24
C ASP A 5 -2.51 10.48 10.85
N GLY A 6 -2.12 9.24 10.59
CA GLY A 6 -2.43 8.53 9.37
C GLY A 6 -2.68 7.04 9.61
N SER A 7 -3.16 6.40 8.56
CA SER A 7 -3.52 4.99 8.57
C SER A 7 -3.22 4.35 7.23
N THR A 8 -2.93 3.05 7.28
CA THR A 8 -2.94 2.19 6.11
C THR A 8 -4.38 1.73 5.84
N ALA A 9 -4.64 1.29 4.62
CA ALA A 9 -5.88 0.63 4.28
C ALA A 9 -5.61 -0.40 3.19
N THR A 10 -6.00 -1.65 3.44
CA THR A 10 -6.17 -2.64 2.38
C THR A 10 -7.62 -3.09 2.38
N THR A 11 -8.22 -3.18 1.20
CA THR A 11 -9.64 -3.45 1.05
C THR A 11 -9.88 -4.45 -0.06
N VAL A 12 -10.97 -5.20 0.06
CA VAL A 12 -11.42 -6.16 -0.96
C VAL A 12 -12.89 -5.89 -1.24
N MET A 13 -13.23 -5.71 -2.51
CA MET A 13 -14.60 -5.67 -3.00
C MET A 13 -14.85 -6.89 -3.87
N ILE A 14 -15.93 -7.61 -3.60
CA ILE A 14 -16.36 -8.77 -4.38
C ILE A 14 -17.71 -8.47 -5.01
N LYS A 15 -17.80 -8.58 -6.33
CA LYS A 15 -19.05 -8.40 -7.09
C LYS A 15 -18.98 -9.17 -8.40
N ASP A 16 -20.06 -9.89 -8.76
CA ASP A 16 -20.19 -10.57 -10.06
C ASP A 16 -18.98 -11.46 -10.43
N LYS A 17 -18.48 -12.26 -9.46
CA LYS A 17 -17.26 -13.08 -9.58
C LYS A 17 -15.98 -12.31 -9.88
N LYS A 18 -15.97 -10.99 -9.70
CA LYS A 18 -14.78 -10.15 -9.71
C LYS A 18 -14.36 -9.83 -8.28
N LEU A 19 -13.06 -9.89 -8.05
CA LEU A 19 -12.41 -9.46 -6.83
C LEU A 19 -11.53 -8.25 -7.17
N VAL A 20 -11.81 -7.13 -6.50
CA VAL A 20 -11.04 -5.89 -6.63
C VAL A 20 -10.33 -5.61 -5.31
N VAL A 21 -9.03 -5.38 -5.36
CA VAL A 21 -8.23 -4.96 -4.20
C VAL A 21 -7.83 -3.51 -4.38
N ALA A 22 -7.93 -2.70 -3.34
CA ALA A 22 -7.33 -1.37 -3.28
C ALA A 22 -6.48 -1.27 -2.02
N ASN A 23 -5.17 -0.98 -2.19
CA ASN A 23 -4.20 -0.89 -1.11
C ASN A 23 -3.59 0.50 -1.01
N VAL A 24 -3.44 1.01 0.22
CA VAL A 24 -2.71 2.22 0.60
C VAL A 24 -1.93 1.89 1.87
N GLY A 25 -0.66 1.55 1.72
CA GLY A 25 0.27 1.42 2.85
C GLY A 25 0.99 0.10 2.80
N ASP A 26 1.37 -0.41 3.96
CA ASP A 26 2.09 -1.66 4.11
C ASP A 26 1.28 -2.79 4.80
N SER A 27 -0.02 -2.61 4.93
CA SER A 27 -0.96 -3.74 5.01
C SER A 27 -1.02 -4.48 3.66
N ARG A 28 -1.44 -5.74 3.69
CA ARG A 28 -1.41 -6.64 2.53
C ARG A 28 -2.67 -7.48 2.41
N THR A 29 -3.03 -7.77 1.16
CA THR A 29 -4.07 -8.72 0.79
C THR A 29 -3.48 -9.91 0.07
N ILE A 30 -3.79 -11.12 0.54
CA ILE A 30 -3.32 -12.39 -0.02
C ILE A 30 -4.53 -13.29 -0.26
N LEU A 31 -4.60 -13.90 -1.45
CA LEU A 31 -5.56 -14.93 -1.81
C LEU A 31 -4.95 -16.31 -1.61
N CYS A 32 -5.67 -17.21 -0.97
CA CYS A 32 -5.36 -18.64 -1.01
C CYS A 32 -6.03 -19.26 -2.24
N ARG A 33 -5.23 -19.81 -3.16
CA ARG A 33 -5.68 -20.54 -4.34
C ARG A 33 -5.02 -21.91 -4.38
N LEU A 34 -5.80 -22.98 -4.30
CA LEU A 34 -5.32 -24.37 -4.31
C LEU A 34 -4.19 -24.61 -3.27
N GLY A 35 -4.37 -24.08 -2.07
CA GLY A 35 -3.41 -24.12 -0.96
C GLY A 35 -2.18 -23.22 -1.13
N GLN A 36 -2.11 -22.40 -2.17
CA GLN A 36 -0.98 -21.49 -2.43
C GLN A 36 -1.35 -20.04 -2.14
N ALA A 37 -0.41 -19.30 -1.56
CA ALA A 37 -0.55 -17.87 -1.28
C ALA A 37 -0.24 -17.04 -2.55
N VAL A 38 -1.25 -16.32 -3.04
CA VAL A 38 -1.18 -15.43 -4.19
C VAL A 38 -1.30 -13.98 -3.70
N PRO A 39 -0.23 -13.17 -3.73
CA PRO A 39 -0.30 -11.77 -3.35
C PRO A 39 -1.24 -11.00 -4.28
N LEU A 40 -2.22 -10.31 -3.72
CA LEU A 40 -3.14 -9.45 -4.49
C LEU A 40 -2.82 -7.95 -4.34
N SER A 41 -1.97 -7.59 -3.38
CA SER A 41 -1.41 -6.24 -3.25
C SER A 41 0.10 -6.29 -3.01
N SER A 42 0.75 -5.15 -3.22
CA SER A 42 2.16 -4.93 -2.92
C SER A 42 2.30 -3.85 -1.85
N ASP A 43 3.20 -4.05 -0.89
CA ASP A 43 3.43 -3.07 0.16
C ASP A 43 4.03 -1.79 -0.41
N HIS A 44 3.49 -0.66 0.00
CA HIS A 44 4.06 0.65 -0.27
C HIS A 44 5.20 0.95 0.71
N LYS A 45 6.33 0.26 0.53
CA LYS A 45 7.56 0.52 1.29
C LYS A 45 8.40 1.59 0.59
N PRO A 46 9.09 2.47 1.33
CA PRO A 46 10.03 3.43 0.75
C PRO A 46 11.15 2.77 -0.07
N SER A 47 11.47 1.50 0.19
CA SER A 47 12.47 0.75 -0.60
C SER A 47 11.96 0.27 -1.96
N ARG A 48 10.65 0.29 -2.23
CA ARG A 48 10.10 -0.13 -3.52
C ARG A 48 10.58 0.85 -4.60
N PRO A 49 11.21 0.39 -5.70
CA PRO A 49 11.90 1.29 -6.63
C PRO A 49 11.06 2.46 -7.16
N ASP A 50 9.82 2.19 -7.59
CA ASP A 50 8.88 3.20 -8.09
C ASP A 50 8.49 4.23 -7.01
N GLU A 51 8.25 3.76 -5.78
CA GLU A 51 7.93 4.64 -4.65
C GLU A 51 9.16 5.48 -4.25
N ARG A 52 10.35 4.86 -4.23
CA ARG A 52 11.61 5.54 -3.96
C ARG A 52 11.86 6.65 -4.96
N ASP A 53 11.71 6.36 -6.24
CA ASP A 53 11.95 7.31 -7.31
C ASP A 53 10.95 8.47 -7.23
N ARG A 54 9.66 8.19 -6.95
CA ARG A 54 8.65 9.22 -6.70
C ARG A 54 9.03 10.12 -5.52
N ILE A 55 9.44 9.55 -4.39
CA ILE A 55 9.84 10.30 -3.19
C ILE A 55 11.03 11.22 -3.49
N ILE A 56 12.07 10.69 -4.15
CA ILE A 56 13.30 11.44 -4.47
C ILE A 56 13.00 12.54 -5.49
N ALA A 57 12.20 12.26 -6.52
CA ALA A 57 11.79 13.24 -7.52
C ALA A 57 10.98 14.40 -6.91
N ALA A 58 10.21 14.13 -5.84
CA ALA A 58 9.52 15.14 -5.04
C ALA A 58 10.45 15.98 -4.13
N GLY A 59 11.76 15.68 -4.09
CA GLY A 59 12.73 16.29 -3.20
C GLY A 59 12.70 15.76 -1.77
N GLY A 60 12.05 14.60 -1.55
CA GLY A 60 12.10 13.87 -0.29
C GLY A 60 13.38 13.04 -0.14
N THR A 61 13.59 12.50 1.04
CA THR A 61 14.72 11.62 1.36
C THR A 61 14.23 10.29 1.91
N ILE A 62 15.10 9.29 1.85
CA ILE A 62 14.89 8.01 2.51
C ILE A 62 16.05 7.79 3.46
N SER A 63 15.75 7.63 4.74
CA SER A 63 16.76 7.43 5.78
C SER A 63 16.42 6.21 6.64
N THR A 64 17.45 5.61 7.22
CA THR A 64 17.32 4.38 8.01
C THR A 64 17.36 4.70 9.51
N MET A 65 16.30 4.33 10.23
CA MET A 65 16.29 4.24 11.69
C MET A 65 15.70 2.88 12.07
N GLY A 66 16.53 1.84 11.94
CA GLY A 66 16.11 0.43 12.00
C GLY A 66 15.43 -0.05 10.71
N VAL A 67 14.49 0.72 10.18
CA VAL A 67 13.85 0.52 8.86
C VAL A 67 13.96 1.78 8.00
N LEU A 68 13.80 1.62 6.68
CA LEU A 68 13.79 2.73 5.73
C LEU A 68 12.52 3.57 5.90
N ARG A 69 12.69 4.89 5.99
CA ARG A 69 11.61 5.84 6.25
C ARG A 69 11.64 7.04 5.30
N VAL A 70 10.48 7.51 4.88
CA VAL A 70 10.30 8.77 4.12
C VAL A 70 10.61 9.95 5.04
N ASN A 71 11.59 10.77 4.65
CA ASN A 71 12.12 11.90 5.42
C ASN A 71 12.48 11.53 6.88
N GLY A 72 12.81 10.26 7.16
CA GLY A 72 13.07 9.77 8.51
C GLY A 72 11.84 9.59 9.42
N ILE A 73 10.63 9.79 8.90
CA ILE A 73 9.40 9.80 9.70
C ILE A 73 8.59 8.51 9.47
N LEU A 74 8.05 8.31 8.26
CA LEU A 74 7.10 7.23 7.96
C LEU A 74 7.78 6.01 7.32
N ALA A 75 7.49 4.81 7.81
CA ALA A 75 8.02 3.55 7.26
C ALA A 75 7.24 3.02 6.03
N THR A 76 6.20 3.74 5.62
CA THR A 76 5.42 3.49 4.40
C THR A 76 5.43 4.74 3.52
N SER A 77 5.31 4.56 2.21
CA SER A 77 5.32 5.63 1.21
C SER A 77 3.93 6.13 0.82
N ARG A 78 2.86 5.44 1.26
CA ARG A 78 1.47 5.85 1.01
C ARG A 78 0.62 5.67 2.27
N THR A 79 -0.18 6.68 2.61
CA THR A 79 -1.10 6.64 3.76
C THR A 79 -2.34 7.50 3.51
N ILE A 80 -3.42 7.18 4.20
CA ILE A 80 -4.55 8.10 4.41
C ILE A 80 -4.21 8.95 5.64
N GLY A 81 -4.40 10.26 5.62
CA GLY A 81 -3.98 11.15 6.72
C GLY A 81 -2.57 11.73 6.51
N ASP A 82 -1.76 11.87 7.55
CA ASP A 82 -0.37 12.37 7.49
C ASP A 82 -0.18 13.65 6.64
N GLY A 83 -1.06 14.62 6.82
CA GLY A 83 -1.18 15.78 5.93
C GLY A 83 0.10 16.61 5.82
N SER A 84 0.90 16.66 6.88
CA SER A 84 2.21 17.35 6.87
C SER A 84 3.21 16.73 5.88
N MET A 85 3.07 15.44 5.57
CA MET A 85 3.94 14.69 4.67
C MET A 85 3.47 14.74 3.21
N LYS A 86 2.27 15.26 2.93
CA LYS A 86 1.70 15.37 1.57
C LYS A 86 2.07 16.65 0.82
N VAL A 87 2.71 17.62 1.48
CA VAL A 87 2.97 18.98 0.94
C VAL A 87 3.65 18.99 -0.44
N LYS A 88 4.60 18.08 -0.69
CA LYS A 88 5.25 17.93 -2.00
C LYS A 88 5.03 16.55 -2.62
N ASN A 89 3.98 15.84 -2.23
CA ASN A 89 3.77 14.45 -2.64
C ASN A 89 4.93 13.52 -2.22
N TYR A 90 5.52 13.74 -1.05
CA TYR A 90 6.48 12.77 -0.48
C TYR A 90 5.78 11.44 -0.22
N ILE A 91 4.55 11.50 0.28
CA ILE A 91 3.63 10.37 0.33
C ILE A 91 2.33 10.72 -0.41
N THR A 92 1.59 9.70 -0.85
CA THR A 92 0.27 9.85 -1.47
C THR A 92 -0.78 9.01 -0.74
N CYS A 93 -2.06 9.31 -0.94
CA CYS A 93 -3.18 8.44 -0.53
C CYS A 93 -3.78 7.69 -1.72
N GLU A 94 -3.16 7.78 -2.90
CA GLU A 94 -3.64 7.11 -4.11
C GLU A 94 -3.47 5.58 -3.96
N PRO A 95 -4.56 4.81 -4.02
CA PRO A 95 -4.50 3.37 -3.90
C PRO A 95 -3.85 2.75 -5.14
N GLU A 96 -3.12 1.65 -4.92
CA GLU A 96 -2.84 0.71 -6.01
C GLU A 96 -3.99 -0.29 -6.08
N MET A 97 -4.60 -0.42 -7.27
CA MET A 97 -5.74 -1.31 -7.49
C MET A 97 -5.34 -2.53 -8.32
N THR A 98 -5.83 -3.70 -7.92
CA THR A 98 -5.70 -4.93 -8.71
C THR A 98 -7.07 -5.57 -8.92
N HIS A 99 -7.25 -6.22 -10.08
CA HIS A 99 -8.51 -6.83 -10.50
C HIS A 99 -8.28 -8.30 -10.83
N HIS A 100 -9.13 -9.16 -10.27
CA HIS A 100 -9.02 -10.61 -10.41
C HIS A 100 -10.37 -11.23 -10.71
N ASP A 101 -10.38 -12.23 -11.58
CA ASP A 101 -11.51 -13.14 -11.73
C ASP A 101 -11.44 -14.22 -10.65
N ILE A 102 -12.57 -14.44 -9.96
CA ILE A 102 -12.71 -15.53 -8.99
C ILE A 102 -12.78 -16.86 -9.75
N GLN A 103 -11.91 -17.78 -9.39
CA GLN A 103 -11.76 -19.09 -10.03
C GLN A 103 -12.20 -20.21 -9.08
N PRO A 104 -12.60 -21.40 -9.59
CA PRO A 104 -13.02 -22.54 -8.76
C PRO A 104 -12.00 -23.02 -7.70
N GLY A 105 -10.73 -22.63 -7.81
CA GLY A 105 -9.68 -22.96 -6.85
C GLY A 105 -9.42 -21.87 -5.79
N ASP A 106 -10.16 -20.77 -5.79
CA ASP A 106 -10.05 -19.70 -4.79
C ASP A 106 -10.75 -20.12 -3.49
N GLU A 107 -10.01 -20.12 -2.39
CA GLU A 107 -10.50 -20.65 -1.11
C GLU A 107 -10.89 -19.54 -0.14
N TYR A 108 -9.97 -18.60 0.13
CA TYR A 108 -10.19 -17.49 1.05
C TYR A 108 -9.20 -16.36 0.81
N VAL A 109 -9.51 -15.17 1.35
CA VAL A 109 -8.65 -13.98 1.28
C VAL A 109 -8.28 -13.54 2.70
N ILE A 110 -7.02 -13.21 2.91
CA ILE A 110 -6.49 -12.65 4.15
C ILE A 110 -6.14 -11.18 3.92
N LEU A 111 -6.57 -10.33 4.85
CA LEU A 111 -6.22 -8.91 4.91
C LEU A 111 -5.55 -8.68 6.28
N ALA A 112 -4.33 -8.15 6.30
CA ALA A 112 -3.58 -7.87 7.51
C ALA A 112 -2.66 -6.66 7.32
#